data_AF-A0A966QUF8-F1
#
_entry.id   AF-A0A966QUF8-F1
#
_cell.length_a   1.000
_cell.length_b   1.000
_cell.length_c   1.000
_cell.angle_alpha   90.00
_cell.angle_beta   90.00
_cell.angle_gamma   90.00
#
_symmetry.space_group_name_H-M   'P 1'
#
loop_
_entity.id
_entity.type
_entity.pdbx_description
1 polymer ?
#
loop_
_entity_poly.entity_id
_entity_poly.type
_entity_poly.pdbx_seq_one_letter_code
_entity_poly.pdbx_strand_id
1 'polypeptide(L)'
;EHVLTGRGISSVGIWAQVPHYATSMPYPPATVALLSAVCDTGGISLDVSDARSEAATHRERLDALVAANPEHVQLLGQLESAYDAAHQRDESTADIPSGEELAAQFEAYLREQRRD
;
A
#
# COMPACT_ATOMS: atom_id res chain seq x y z
N GLU A 1 -10.76 13.96 -9.77
CA GLU A 1 -11.23 12.83 -10.58
C GLU A 1 -12.68 13.00 -11.02
N HIS A 2 -13.65 12.95 -10.11
CA HIS A 2 -15.09 12.99 -10.43
C HIS A 2 -15.54 14.12 -11.38
N VAL A 3 -15.01 15.33 -11.21
CA VAL A 3 -15.31 16.49 -12.08
C VAL A 3 -14.69 16.36 -13.48
N LEU A 4 -13.51 15.73 -13.61
CA LEU A 4 -12.84 15.50 -14.90
C LEU A 4 -13.53 14.38 -15.67
N THR A 5 -13.88 13.29 -14.98
CA THR A 5 -14.66 12.17 -15.54
C THR A 5 -16.02 12.65 -16.06
N GLY A 6 -16.73 13.50 -15.31
CA GLY A 6 -18.00 14.09 -15.74
C GLY A 6 -17.89 15.01 -16.97
N ARG A 7 -16.67 15.40 -17.36
CA ARG A 7 -16.37 16.18 -18.57
C ARG A 7 -15.73 15.35 -19.69
N GLY A 8 -15.63 14.03 -19.52
CA GLY A 8 -15.00 13.13 -20.50
C GLY A 8 -13.48 13.26 -20.59
N ILE A 9 -12.83 13.88 -19.60
CA ILE A 9 -11.36 14.01 -19.53
C ILE A 9 -10.81 12.82 -18.76
N SER A 10 -9.87 12.08 -19.38
CA SER A 10 -9.18 10.98 -18.70
C SER A 10 -8.36 11.50 -17.52
N SER A 11 -8.45 10.83 -16.37
CA SER A 11 -7.74 11.22 -15.15
C SER A 11 -7.38 10.00 -14.31
N VAL A 12 -6.29 10.10 -13.57
CA VAL A 12 -5.81 9.09 -12.63
C VAL A 12 -5.41 9.75 -11.32
N GLY A 13 -5.68 9.09 -10.20
CA GLY A 13 -5.18 9.48 -8.87
C GLY A 13 -4.07 8.53 -8.44
N ILE A 14 -2.93 9.09 -8.01
CA ILE A 14 -1.80 8.31 -7.50
C ILE A 14 -1.54 8.75 -6.06
N TRP A 15 -1.39 7.78 -5.17
CA TRP A 15 -1.16 8.01 -3.74
C TRP A 15 0.05 7.19 -3.30
N ALA A 16 0.84 7.75 -2.39
CA ALA A 16 1.96 7.04 -1.76
C ALA A 16 1.65 6.84 -0.28
N GLN A 17 1.87 5.62 0.21
CA GLN A 17 1.77 5.34 1.64
C GLN A 17 2.99 5.93 2.37
N VAL A 18 2.72 6.72 3.39
CA VAL A 18 3.72 7.28 4.29
C VAL A 18 3.53 6.63 5.66
N PRO A 19 4.59 6.08 6.28
CA PRO A 19 4.48 5.54 7.62
C PRO A 19 3.99 6.61 8.60
N HIS A 20 3.01 6.29 9.45
CA HIS A 20 2.38 7.27 10.35
C HIS A 20 3.40 7.95 11.29
N TYR A 21 4.45 7.23 11.69
CA TYR A 21 5.54 7.76 12.52
C TYR A 21 6.43 8.79 11.80
N ALA A 22 6.38 8.87 10.47
CA ALA A 22 7.15 9.81 9.66
C ALA A 22 6.35 11.06 9.25
N THR A 23 5.09 11.17 9.66
CA THR A 23 4.16 12.22 9.18
C THR A 23 4.48 13.64 9.68
N SER A 24 5.26 13.78 10.75
CA SER A 24 5.63 15.08 11.33
C SER A 24 6.80 15.77 10.62
N MET A 25 7.41 15.11 9.63
CA MET A 25 8.57 15.61 8.89
C MET A 25 8.40 15.36 7.38
N PRO A 26 9.11 16.10 6.52
CA PRO A 26 9.17 15.76 5.10
C PRO A 26 9.58 14.30 4.92
N TYR A 27 8.92 13.58 4.01
CA TYR A 27 9.25 12.18 3.70
C TYR A 27 9.60 12.03 2.21
N PRO A 28 10.82 12.43 1.78
CA PRO A 28 11.24 12.42 0.38
C PRO A 28 11.10 11.06 -0.34
N PRO A 29 11.22 9.89 0.31
CA PRO A 29 10.94 8.61 -0.34
C PRO A 29 9.54 8.53 -0.98
N ALA A 30 8.52 9.13 -0.37
CA ALA A 30 7.18 9.16 -0.96
C ALA A 30 7.12 10.06 -2.21
N THR A 31 7.84 11.18 -2.22
CA THR A 31 7.95 12.04 -3.40
C THR A 31 8.59 11.29 -4.57
N VAL A 32 9.69 10.57 -4.33
CA VAL A 32 10.36 9.76 -5.35
C VAL A 32 9.44 8.65 -5.88
N ALA A 33 8.67 8.01 -5.00
CA ALA A 33 7.70 6.98 -5.39
C ALA A 33 6.59 7.56 -6.28
N LEU A 34 6.03 8.72 -5.93
CA LEU A 34 5.01 9.40 -6.74
C LEU A 34 5.56 9.83 -8.10
N LEU A 35 6.77 10.38 -8.16
CA LEU A 35 7.40 10.78 -9.42
C LEU A 35 7.62 9.56 -10.33
N SER A 36 8.07 8.43 -9.76
CA SER A 36 8.23 7.18 -10.50
C SER A 36 6.89 6.70 -11.06
N ALA A 37 5.85 6.66 -10.24
CA ALA A 37 4.51 6.23 -10.67
C ALA A 37 3.89 7.16 -11.74
N VAL A 38 4.14 8.48 -11.65
CA VAL A 38 3.73 9.44 -12.69
C VAL A 38 4.47 9.20 -14.00
N CYS A 39 5.79 8.95 -13.94
CA CYS A 39 6.59 8.59 -15.10
C CYS A 39 6.07 7.32 -15.78
N ASP A 40 5.84 6.27 -15.00
CA ASP A 40 5.36 4.98 -15.50
C ASP A 40 3.95 5.09 -16.10
N THR A 41 3.05 5.81 -15.44
CA THR A 41 1.66 6.00 -15.90
C THR A 41 1.59 6.91 -17.12
N GLY A 42 2.42 7.95 -17.17
CA GLY A 42 2.45 8.94 -18.24
C GLY A 42 3.32 8.55 -19.44
N GLY A 43 4.12 7.49 -19.33
CA GLY A 43 5.12 7.13 -20.34
C GLY A 43 6.19 8.21 -20.54
N ILE A 44 6.49 8.98 -19.50
CA ILE A 44 7.45 10.09 -19.53
C ILE A 44 8.70 9.76 -18.74
N SER A 45 9.82 10.40 -19.08
CA SER A 45 11.07 10.28 -18.34
C SER A 45 11.41 11.61 -17.68
N LEU A 46 11.72 11.55 -16.38
CA LEU A 46 12.19 12.68 -15.59
C LEU A 46 13.51 12.28 -14.94
N ASP A 47 14.51 13.17 -14.99
CA ASP A 47 15.70 12.99 -14.16
C ASP A 47 15.37 13.33 -12.71
N VAL A 48 15.36 12.31 -11.87
CA VAL A 48 15.06 12.39 -10.44
C VAL A 48 16.24 11.91 -9.59
N SER A 49 17.45 11.90 -10.17
CA SER A 49 18.66 11.37 -9.54
C SER A 49 18.99 12.07 -8.22
N ASP A 50 18.91 13.40 -8.20
CA ASP A 50 19.15 14.20 -6.99
C ASP A 50 18.09 13.92 -5.90
N ALA A 51 16.81 13.87 -6.29
CA ALA A 51 15.72 13.55 -5.37
C ALA A 51 15.85 12.13 -4.80
N ARG A 52 16.32 11.16 -5.60
CA ARG A 52 16.64 9.80 -5.13
C ARG A 52 17.80 9.80 -4.13
N SER A 53 18.85 10.57 -4.39
CA SER A 53 19.98 10.70 -3.47
C SER A 53 19.55 11.31 -2.13
N GLU A 54 18.78 12.40 -2.18
CA GLU A 54 18.23 13.03 -0.97
C GLU A 54 17.31 12.07 -0.19
N ALA A 55 16.45 11.33 -0.89
CA ALA A 55 15.57 10.35 -0.26
C ALA A 55 16.34 9.22 0.43
N ALA A 56 17.43 8.72 -0.18
CA ALA A 56 18.30 7.72 0.44
C ALA A 56 18.95 8.28 1.71
N THR A 57 19.55 9.48 1.65
CA THR A 57 20.14 10.13 2.83
C THR A 57 19.10 10.37 3.93
N HIS A 58 17.89 10.78 3.57
CA HIS A 58 16.82 10.98 4.54
C HIS A 58 16.39 9.67 5.20
N ARG A 59 16.31 8.58 4.41
CA ARG A 59 15.97 7.25 4.93
C ARG A 59 17.00 6.76 5.94
N GLU A 60 18.29 6.87 5.63
CA GLU A 60 19.38 6.50 6.55
C GLU A 60 19.30 7.27 7.88
N ARG A 61 18.99 8.56 7.84
CA ARG A 61 18.80 9.38 9.05
C ARG A 61 17.60 8.92 9.86
N LEU A 62 16.49 8.61 9.21
CA LEU A 62 15.30 8.11 9.88
C LEU A 62 15.56 6.75 10.54
N ASP A 63 16.23 5.84 9.83
CA ASP A 63 16.60 4.52 10.35
C ASP A 63 17.51 4.67 11.59
N ALA A 64 18.45 5.63 11.56
CA ALA A 64 19.30 5.93 12.72
C ALA A 64 18.50 6.48 13.92
N LEU A 65 17.51 7.35 13.69
CA LEU A 65 16.63 7.88 14.74
C LEU A 65 15.75 6.80 15.36
N VAL A 66 15.26 5.87 14.55
CA VAL A 66 14.50 4.71 15.02
C VAL A 66 15.40 3.80 15.86
N ALA A 67 16.59 3.46 15.34
CA ALA A 67 17.54 2.57 16.02
C ALA A 67 18.03 3.13 17.36
N ALA A 68 18.06 4.46 17.53
CA ALA A 68 18.44 5.11 18.78
C ALA A 68 17.43 4.92 19.92
N ASN A 69 16.19 4.48 19.63
CA ASN A 69 15.15 4.24 20.64
C ASN A 69 14.62 2.79 20.58
N PRO A 70 14.90 1.95 21.58
CA PRO A 70 14.42 0.56 21.64
C PRO A 70 12.89 0.42 21.51
N GLU A 71 12.12 1.39 22.02
CA GLU A 71 10.66 1.38 21.90
C GLU A 71 10.21 1.59 20.44
N HIS A 72 10.90 2.45 19.69
CA HIS A 72 10.62 2.67 18.27
C HIS A 72 10.96 1.43 17.44
N VAL A 73 12.07 0.76 17.75
CA VAL A 73 12.45 -0.51 17.09
C VAL A 73 11.39 -1.58 17.33
N GLN A 74 10.91 -1.72 18.57
CA GLN A 74 9.87 -2.69 18.90
C GLN A 74 8.55 -2.38 18.20
N LEU A 75 8.14 -1.11 18.17
CA LEU A 75 6.94 -0.67 17.44
C LEU A 75 7.07 -0.95 15.94
N LEU A 76 8.21 -0.62 15.33
CA LEU A 76 8.46 -0.85 13.91
C LEU A 76 8.34 -2.33 13.55
N GLY A 77 8.97 -3.22 14.34
CA GLY A 77 8.87 -4.67 14.10
C GLY A 77 7.44 -5.22 14.19
N GLN A 78 6.60 -4.67 15.07
CA GLN A 78 5.17 -5.02 15.12
C GLN A 78 4.42 -4.56 13.86
N LEU A 79 4.71 -3.36 13.37
CA LEU A 79 4.09 -2.82 12.15
C LEU A 79 4.50 -3.63 10.91
N GLU A 80 5.78 -3.99 10.80
CA GLU A 80 6.30 -4.84 9.72
C GLU A 80 5.65 -6.23 9.74
N SER A 81 5.58 -6.87 10.91
CA SER A 81 4.92 -8.17 11.06
C SER A 81 3.44 -8.11 10.66
N ALA A 82 2.73 -7.03 11.02
CA ALA A 82 1.33 -6.84 10.65
C ALA A 82 1.16 -6.58 9.14
N TYR A 83 2.08 -5.84 8.52
CA TYR A 83 2.09 -5.57 7.09
C TYR A 83 2.32 -6.87 6.29
N ASP A 84 3.32 -7.67 6.69
CA ASP A 84 3.65 -8.94 6.05
C ASP A 84 2.49 -9.95 6.17
N ALA A 85 1.87 -10.05 7.35
CA ALA A 85 0.70 -10.90 7.56
C ALA A 85 -0.54 -10.45 6.77
N ALA A 86 -0.66 -9.15 6.46
CA ALA A 86 -1.71 -8.65 5.57
C ALA A 86 -1.39 -8.93 4.09
N HIS A 87 -0.14 -8.79 3.66
CA HIS A 87 0.26 -9.03 2.27
C HIS A 87 0.34 -10.51 1.90
N GLN A 88 0.76 -11.39 2.83
CA GLN A 88 0.64 -12.84 2.63
C GLN A 88 -0.82 -13.27 2.48
N ARG A 89 -1.74 -12.59 3.18
CA ARG A 89 -3.17 -12.80 2.99
C ARG A 89 -3.62 -12.33 1.61
N ASP A 90 -3.11 -11.19 1.14
CA ASP A 90 -3.45 -10.62 -0.16
C ASP A 90 -2.96 -11.50 -1.34
N GLU A 91 -1.78 -12.11 -1.21
CA GLU A 91 -1.28 -13.13 -2.14
C GLU A 91 -2.04 -14.46 -2.03
N SER A 92 -2.56 -14.80 -0.85
CA SER A 92 -3.47 -15.94 -0.64
C SER A 92 -4.93 -15.67 -1.02
N THR A 93 -5.31 -14.43 -1.34
CA THR A 93 -6.66 -14.07 -1.84
C THR A 93 -6.96 -14.63 -3.22
N ALA A 94 -5.96 -15.21 -3.88
CA ALA A 94 -6.17 -16.10 -5.02
C ALA A 94 -7.00 -17.34 -4.66
N ASP A 95 -7.20 -17.62 -3.36
CA ASP A 95 -7.98 -18.74 -2.82
C ASP A 95 -9.25 -18.28 -2.07
N ILE A 96 -9.72 -17.04 -2.30
CA ILE A 96 -11.11 -16.69 -1.94
C ILE A 96 -12.01 -17.35 -2.99
N PRO A 97 -12.90 -18.29 -2.61
CA PRO A 97 -13.84 -18.89 -3.55
C PRO A 97 -14.66 -17.82 -4.23
N SER A 98 -14.96 -18.03 -5.50
CA SER A 98 -15.82 -17.13 -6.28
C SER A 98 -17.17 -16.93 -5.59
N GLY A 99 -17.85 -15.82 -5.86
CA GLY A 99 -19.19 -15.56 -5.31
C GLY A 99 -20.21 -16.67 -5.62
N GLU A 100 -20.01 -17.41 -6.72
CA GLU A 100 -20.82 -18.58 -7.09
C GLU A 100 -20.54 -19.79 -6.21
N GLU A 101 -19.28 -20.05 -5.85
CA GLU A 101 -18.90 -21.13 -4.93
C GLU A 101 -19.40 -20.86 -3.51
N LEU A 102 -19.33 -19.61 -3.04
CA LEU A 102 -19.95 -19.19 -1.78
C LEU A 102 -21.48 -19.35 -1.79
N ALA A 103 -22.14 -19.02 -2.90
CA ALA A 103 -23.59 -19.22 -3.04
C ALA A 103 -23.96 -20.72 -3.00
N ALA A 104 -23.20 -21.57 -3.68
CA ALA A 104 -23.41 -23.02 -3.68
C ALA A 104 -23.23 -23.64 -2.28
N GLN A 105 -22.22 -23.20 -1.52
CA GLN A 105 -22.01 -23.64 -0.14
C GLN A 105 -23.13 -23.17 0.80
N PHE A 106 -23.61 -21.94 0.62
CA PHE A 106 -24.73 -21.39 1.38
C PHE A 106 -26.04 -22.15 1.11
N GLU A 107 -26.33 -22.48 -0.15
CA GLU A 107 -27.49 -23.30 -0.51
C GLU A 107 -27.41 -24.72 0.05
N ALA A 108 -26.22 -25.32 0.07
CA ALA A 108 -26.00 -26.63 0.66
C ALA A 108 -26.29 -26.63 2.17
N TYR A 109 -25.77 -25.62 2.88
CA TYR A 109 -26.01 -25.42 4.31
C TYR A 109 -27.51 -25.25 4.65
N LEU A 110 -28.23 -24.44 3.87
CA LEU A 110 -29.68 -24.25 4.05
C LEU A 110 -30.49 -25.53 3.77
N ARG A 111 -30.01 -26.38 2.85
CA ARG A 111 -30.65 -27.66 2.53
C ARG A 111 -30.47 -28.68 3.65
N GLU A 112 -29.35 -28.61 4.37
CA GLU A 112 -29.03 -29.44 5.52
C GLU A 112 -29.84 -29.01 6.74
N GLN A 113 -29.97 -27.71 7.02
CA GLN A 113 -30.87 -27.18 8.07
C GLN A 113 -32.37 -27.44 7.82
N ARG A 114 -32.78 -27.75 6.59
CA ARG A 114 -34.20 -28.08 6.26
C ARG A 114 -34.48 -29.58 6.35
N ARG A 115 -33.46 -30.40 6.60
CA ARG A 115 -33.57 -31.85 6.78
C ARG A 115 -33.56 -32.27 8.25
N ASP A 116 -33.18 -31.36 9.13
CA ASP A 116 -33.46 -31.38 10.58
C ASP A 116 -34.74 -30.60 10.90
#